data_AF-A0A1I4P7S2-F1
#
_entry.id   AF-A0A1I4P7S2-F1
#
_cell.length_a   1.000
_cell.length_b   1.000
_cell.length_c   1.000
_cell.angle_alpha   90.00
_cell.angle_beta   90.00
_cell.angle_gamma   90.00
#
_symmetry.space_group_name_H-M   'P 1'
#
loop_
_entity.id
_entity.type
_entity.pdbx_description
1 polymer ?
#
loop_
_entity_poly.entity_id
_entity_poly.type
_entity_poly.pdbx_seq_one_letter_code
_entity_poly.pdbx_strand_id
1 'polypeptide(L)'
;MSRLIASLGRGDMLVIGDAGLPVPPGVELIDLALIQGIPDFVSALNVVLSEMQVESHVLAEGIRLAVDYSPCVKDAPEWSAGYFSNTCSMKRCAT
;
A
#
# COMPACT_ATOMS: atom_id res chain seq x y z
N MET A 1 1.63 -13.98 2.60
CA MET A 1 0.70 -12.85 2.43
C MET A 1 -0.76 -13.21 2.68
N SER A 2 -1.26 -14.33 2.15
CA SER A 2 -2.69 -14.66 2.22
C SER A 2 -3.29 -14.77 3.62
N ARG A 3 -2.51 -15.18 4.64
CA ARG A 3 -2.96 -15.16 6.05
C ARG A 3 -3.29 -13.74 6.53
N LEU A 4 -2.42 -12.77 6.27
CA LEU A 4 -2.62 -11.39 6.70
C LEU A 4 -3.85 -10.82 6.00
N ILE A 5 -3.92 -10.95 4.68
CA ILE A 5 -5.08 -10.49 3.91
C ILE A 5 -6.36 -11.18 4.39
N ALA A 6 -6.35 -12.49 4.65
CA ALA A 6 -7.53 -13.18 5.18
C ALA A 6 -7.95 -12.71 6.58
N SER A 7 -7.01 -12.24 7.40
CA SER A 7 -7.29 -11.74 8.74
C SER A 7 -7.82 -10.30 8.79
N LEU A 8 -7.63 -9.49 7.73
CA LEU A 8 -8.10 -8.11 7.70
C LEU A 8 -9.63 -8.06 7.76
N GLY A 9 -10.17 -7.42 8.79
CA GLY A 9 -11.57 -7.10 8.91
C GLY A 9 -11.99 -5.90 8.07
N ARG A 10 -13.28 -5.54 8.13
CA ARG A 10 -13.79 -4.33 7.51
C ARG A 10 -13.11 -3.11 8.12
N GLY A 11 -12.56 -2.26 7.26
CA GLY A 11 -11.96 -1.00 7.68
C GLY A 11 -10.53 -1.12 8.19
N ASP A 12 -9.97 -2.34 8.25
CA ASP A 12 -8.56 -2.54 8.51
C ASP A 12 -7.72 -2.01 7.34
N MET A 13 -6.49 -1.62 7.66
CA MET A 13 -5.58 -0.93 6.75
C MET A 13 -4.33 -1.75 6.50
N LEU A 14 -3.89 -1.78 5.24
CA LEU A 14 -2.64 -2.38 4.80
C LEU A 14 -1.79 -1.30 4.13
N VAL A 15 -0.52 -1.19 4.53
CA VAL A 15 0.43 -0.24 3.93
C VAL A 15 1.50 -1.02 3.17
N ILE A 16 1.70 -0.65 1.91
CA ILE A 16 2.87 -1.06 1.11
C ILE A 16 3.81 0.14 1.07
N GLY A 17 5.02 -0.04 1.57
CA GLY A 17 6.08 0.96 1.59
C GLY A 17 7.37 0.41 1.01
N ASP A 18 8.29 1.31 0.67
CA ASP A 18 9.67 0.94 0.39
C ASP A 18 10.43 0.58 1.68
N ALA A 19 11.63 0.02 1.53
CA ALA A 19 12.48 -0.40 2.64
C ALA A 19 12.90 0.74 3.59
N GLY A 20 12.70 2.00 3.20
CA GLY A 20 13.00 3.18 4.01
C GLY A 20 11.84 3.69 4.85
N LEU A 21 10.64 3.13 4.71
CA LEU A 21 9.45 3.62 5.41
C LEU A 21 9.51 3.25 6.91
N PRO A 22 9.45 4.23 7.84
CA PRO A 22 9.41 3.93 9.27
C PRO A 22 8.10 3.26 9.66
N VAL A 23 8.19 2.18 10.46
CA VAL A 23 7.03 1.42 10.93
C VAL A 23 6.69 1.83 12.37
N PRO A 24 5.46 2.29 12.66
CA PRO A 24 5.04 2.63 14.01
C PRO A 24 5.06 1.42 14.96
N PRO A 25 5.31 1.62 16.27
CA PRO A 25 5.27 0.53 17.23
C PRO A 25 3.88 -0.12 17.31
N GLY A 26 3.83 -1.44 17.34
CA GLY A 26 2.59 -2.22 17.41
C GLY A 26 1.93 -2.52 16.06
N VAL A 27 2.48 -2.04 14.94
CA VAL A 27 2.05 -2.42 13.58
C VAL A 27 2.82 -3.66 13.14
N GLU A 28 2.11 -4.65 12.59
CA GLU A 28 2.74 -5.85 12.02
C GLU A 28 3.54 -5.47 10.77
N LEU A 29 4.83 -5.81 10.75
CA LEU A 29 5.72 -5.60 9.61
C LEU A 29 6.01 -6.92 8.90
N ILE A 30 5.75 -6.94 7.59
CA ILE A 30 6.20 -8.01 6.71
C ILE A 30 7.22 -7.44 5.75
N ASP A 31 8.49 -7.82 5.93
CA ASP A 31 9.55 -7.50 4.98
C ASP A 31 9.53 -8.47 3.81
N LEU A 32 9.31 -7.93 2.60
CA LEU A 32 9.28 -8.68 1.35
C LEU A 32 10.56 -8.45 0.52
N ALA A 33 11.45 -7.55 0.92
CA ALA A 33 12.62 -7.18 0.13
C ALA A 33 13.64 -8.32 0.10
N LEU A 34 13.85 -8.90 -1.09
CA LEU A 34 14.87 -9.93 -1.29
C LEU A 34 16.21 -9.28 -1.65
N ILE A 35 16.16 -8.39 -2.62
CA ILE A 35 17.27 -7.53 -3.05
C ILE A 35 16.71 -6.18 -3.46
N GLN A 36 17.57 -5.19 -3.70
CA GLN A 36 17.14 -3.87 -4.14
C GLN A 36 16.25 -3.97 -5.40
N GLY A 37 15.02 -3.46 -5.29
CA GLY A 37 14.05 -3.44 -6.38
C GLY A 37 13.32 -4.75 -6.65
N ILE A 38 13.52 -5.80 -5.83
CA ILE A 38 12.80 -7.08 -5.96
C ILE A 38 12.19 -7.49 -4.62
N PRO A 39 10.86 -7.69 -4.54
CA PRO A 39 9.86 -7.37 -5.58
C PRO A 39 9.76 -5.85 -5.81
N ASP A 40 9.35 -5.44 -7.02
CA ASP A 40 9.00 -4.04 -7.26
C ASP A 40 7.64 -3.69 -6.63
N PHE A 41 7.42 -2.40 -6.41
CA PHE A 41 6.22 -1.89 -5.75
C PHE A 41 4.92 -2.29 -6.46
N VAL A 42 4.89 -2.23 -7.79
CA VAL A 42 3.69 -2.52 -8.59
C VAL A 42 3.37 -4.01 -8.55
N SER A 43 4.39 -4.86 -8.60
CA SER A 43 4.26 -6.31 -8.45
C SER A 43 3.66 -6.68 -7.09
N ALA A 44 4.16 -6.10 -6.00
CA ALA A 44 3.60 -6.31 -4.67
C ALA A 44 2.15 -5.81 -4.56
N LEU A 45 1.86 -4.63 -5.10
CA LEU A 45 0.52 -4.05 -5.13
C LEU A 45 -0.47 -4.93 -5.90
N ASN A 46 -0.11 -5.43 -7.08
CA ASN A 46 -0.97 -6.30 -7.88
C ASN A 46 -1.33 -7.59 -7.14
N VAL A 47 -0.39 -8.19 -6.41
CA VAL A 47 -0.67 -9.39 -5.61
C VAL A 47 -1.68 -9.08 -4.52
N VAL A 48 -1.51 -7.97 -3.79
CA VAL A 48 -2.47 -7.54 -2.75
C VAL A 48 -3.85 -7.29 -3.34
N LEU A 49 -3.95 -6.56 -4.45
CA LEU A 49 -5.23 -6.26 -5.10
C LEU A 49 -5.93 -7.49 -5.67
N SER A 50 -5.20 -8.57 -5.97
CA SER A 50 -5.81 -9.83 -6.42
C SER A 50 -6.51 -10.61 -5.31
N GLU A 51 -6.13 -10.38 -4.04
CA GLU A 51 -6.72 -11.06 -2.87
C GLU A 51 -7.60 -10.13 -2.00
N MET A 52 -7.41 -8.81 -2.07
CA MET A 52 -8.03 -7.82 -1.18
C MET A 52 -8.98 -6.89 -1.94
N GLN A 53 -10.24 -6.80 -1.49
CA GLN A 53 -11.19 -5.79 -1.94
C GLN A 53 -10.96 -4.47 -1.18
N VAL A 54 -10.63 -3.41 -1.91
CA VAL A 54 -10.25 -2.10 -1.35
C VAL A 54 -11.40 -1.10 -1.47
N GLU A 55 -11.80 -0.45 -0.37
CA GLU A 55 -12.82 0.61 -0.39
C GLU A 55 -12.22 2.01 -0.59
N SER A 56 -11.02 2.25 -0.09
CA SER A 56 -10.31 3.51 -0.22
C SER A 56 -8.82 3.31 0.00
N HIS A 57 -8.03 4.31 -0.37
CA HIS A 57 -6.59 4.33 -0.14
C HIS A 57 -6.01 5.72 -0.30
N VAL A 58 -4.73 5.83 0.03
CA VAL A 58 -3.95 7.05 -0.04
C VAL A 58 -2.59 6.72 -0.66
N LEU A 59 -2.19 7.53 -1.64
CA LEU A 59 -0.87 7.49 -2.26
C LEU A 59 -0.05 8.71 -1.82
N ALA A 60 1.26 8.53 -1.67
CA ALA A 60 2.16 9.66 -1.55
C ALA A 60 2.22 10.46 -2.86
N GLU A 61 2.29 11.77 -2.76
CA GLU A 61 2.25 12.73 -3.88
C GLU A 61 3.33 12.49 -4.94
N GLY A 62 4.48 11.93 -4.55
CA GLY A 62 5.60 11.62 -5.44
C GLY A 62 5.42 10.37 -6.31
N ILE A 63 4.37 9.58 -6.09
CA ILE A 63 4.14 8.33 -6.83
C ILE A 63 3.48 8.64 -8.18
N ARG A 64 4.16 8.25 -9.26
CA ARG A 64 3.63 8.27 -10.62
C ARG A 64 3.47 6.84 -11.13
N LEU A 65 2.28 6.28 -11.00
CA LEU A 65 1.95 5.01 -11.63
C LEU A 65 1.62 5.26 -13.10
N ALA A 66 2.35 4.62 -14.02
CA ALA A 66 2.11 4.69 -15.46
C ALA A 66 0.84 3.92 -15.89
N VAL A 67 0.14 3.29 -14.95
CA VAL A 67 -1.05 2.48 -15.17
C VAL A 67 -2.20 3.12 -14.41
N ASP A 68 -3.18 3.62 -15.16
CA ASP A 68 -4.41 4.22 -14.65
C ASP A 68 -5.32 3.10 -14.09
N TYR A 69 -5.00 2.61 -12.89
CA TYR A 69 -5.90 1.76 -12.10
C TYR A 69 -7.00 2.66 -11.48
N SER A 70 -7.85 3.29 -12.29
CA SER A 70 -9.04 4.01 -11.77
C SER A 70 -10.02 2.99 -11.19
N PRO A 71 -10.18 2.91 -9.85
CA PRO A 71 -10.90 3.90 -9.03
C PRO A 71 -10.03 4.62 -7.99
N CYS A 72 -8.73 4.46 -8.12
CA CYS A 72 -7.83 4.57 -6.99
C CYS A 72 -7.31 5.99 -6.68
N VAL A 73 -7.06 6.78 -7.71
CA VAL A 73 -6.09 7.87 -7.63
C VAL A 73 -6.70 9.24 -7.26
N LYS A 74 -7.93 9.32 -6.74
CA LYS A 74 -8.68 10.60 -6.81
C LYS A 74 -8.54 11.59 -5.67
N ASP A 75 -8.11 11.24 -4.45
CA ASP A 75 -8.12 12.22 -3.36
C ASP A 75 -7.00 12.01 -2.33
N ALA A 76 -5.89 12.77 -2.44
CA ALA A 76 -4.86 12.86 -1.39
C ALA A 76 -4.67 14.34 -0.97
N PRO A 77 -4.73 14.68 0.34
CA PRO A 77 -4.59 16.06 0.83
C PRO A 77 -3.14 16.53 1.07
N GLU A 78 -2.92 17.84 0.88
CA GLU A 78 -1.64 18.59 0.79
C GLU A 78 -0.81 18.74 2.10
N TRP A 79 -0.63 17.70 2.90
CA TRP A 79 0.30 17.78 4.06
C TRP A 79 1.69 17.15 3.81
N SER A 80 1.97 16.72 2.57
CA SER A 80 3.14 15.89 2.19
C SER A 80 4.33 16.65 1.60
N ALA A 81 4.83 17.68 2.27
CA ALA A 81 6.14 18.26 1.93
C ALA A 81 7.29 17.50 2.62
N GLY A 82 7.67 16.34 2.09
CA GLY A 82 8.94 15.69 2.46
C GLY A 82 8.99 14.17 2.25
N TYR A 83 10.01 13.73 1.50
CA TYR A 83 10.38 12.35 1.13
C TYR A 83 9.56 11.66 0.03
N PHE A 84 10.26 11.37 -1.08
CA PHE A 84 9.84 10.53 -2.20
C PHE A 84 9.60 9.08 -1.73
N SER A 85 8.53 8.84 -0.97
CA SER A 85 8.21 7.49 -0.51
C SER A 85 7.25 6.82 -1.49
N ASN A 86 7.59 5.61 -1.94
CA ASN A 86 6.64 4.77 -2.67
C ASN A 86 5.72 4.10 -1.66
N THR A 87 4.82 4.89 -1.08
CA THR A 87 3.87 4.46 -0.06
C THR A 87 2.43 4.46 -0.58
N CYS A 88 1.75 3.33 -0.47
CA CYS A 88 0.31 3.21 -0.66
C CYS A 88 -0.32 2.58 0.58
N SER A 89 -1.34 3.25 1.13
CA SER A 89 -2.13 2.73 2.24
C SER A 89 -3.53 2.41 1.77
N MET A 90 -4.01 1.18 1.93
CA MET A 90 -5.30 0.69 1.45
C MET A 90 -6.20 0.22 2.60
N LYS A 91 -7.49 0.54 2.53
CA LYS A 91 -8.51 0.15 3.50
C LYS A 91 -9.41 -0.94 2.93
N ARG A 92 -9.67 -2.00 3.70
CA ARG A 92 -10.51 -3.11 3.25
C ARG A 92 -11.99 -2.73 3.21
N CYS A 93 -12.66 -3.05 2.11
CA CYS A 93 -14.10 -2.92 1.96
C CYS A 93 -14.87 -3.88 2.88
N ALA A 94 -16.11 -3.50 3.25
CA ALA A 94 -17.10 -4.48 3.71
C ALA A 94 -17.46 -5.42 2.55
N THR A 95 -17.47 -6.73 2.80
CA THR A 95 -18.13 -7.67 1.88
C THR A 95 -19.64 -7.50 1.95
#